data_AF-A0A937VPQ1-F1
#
_entry.id   AF-A0A937VPQ1-F1
#
_cell.length_a   1.000
_cell.length_b   1.000
_cell.length_c   1.000
_cell.angle_alpha   90.00
_cell.angle_beta   90.00
_cell.angle_gamma   90.00
#
_symmetry.space_group_name_H-M   'P 1'
#
loop_
_entity.id
_entity.type
_entity.pdbx_description
1 polymer ?
#
loop_
_entity_poly.entity_id
_entity_poly.type
_entity_poly.pdbx_seq_one_letter_code
_entity_poly.pdbx_strand_id
1 'polypeptide(L)'
;MLTEDEALNVAQAFLQDKYFNSKIRFLDNRLITRNNAQVYELHGEMNTQSHGVFDRFIIDKTANKYLFKIEIDAKEGCVVNYELT
;
A
#
# COMPACT_ATOMS: atom_id res chain seq x y z
N MET A 1 -3.80 16.73 -12.17
CA MET A 1 -3.26 15.39 -12.38
C MET A 1 -2.14 15.26 -11.38
N LEU A 2 -2.19 14.23 -10.54
CA LEU A 2 -1.21 14.01 -9.49
C LEU A 2 0.17 13.80 -10.09
N THR A 3 1.19 14.22 -9.36
CA THR A 3 2.55 13.75 -9.57
C THR A 3 2.74 12.37 -8.95
N GLU A 4 3.84 11.70 -9.31
CA GLU A 4 4.21 10.43 -8.70
C GLU A 4 4.43 10.56 -7.19
N ASP A 5 5.05 11.65 -6.73
CA ASP A 5 5.26 11.91 -5.30
C ASP A 5 3.92 12.08 -4.55
N GLU A 6 2.94 12.75 -5.16
CA GLU A 6 1.61 12.90 -4.58
C GLU A 6 0.87 11.56 -4.51
N ALA A 7 0.97 10.72 -5.55
CA ALA A 7 0.41 9.38 -5.53
C ALA A 7 1.05 8.49 -4.46
N LEU A 8 2.37 8.54 -4.30
CA LEU A 8 3.09 7.84 -3.23
C LEU A 8 2.63 8.28 -1.84
N ASN A 9 2.47 9.59 -1.63
CA ASN A 9 1.97 10.14 -0.37
C ASN A 9 0.55 9.66 -0.05
N VAL A 10 -0.34 9.63 -1.05
CA VAL A 10 -1.71 9.11 -0.89
C VAL A 10 -1.69 7.62 -0.54
N ALA A 11 -0.91 6.80 -1.25
CA ALA A 11 -0.78 5.38 -0.95
C ALA A 11 -0.21 5.13 0.44
N GLN A 12 0.80 5.89 0.84
CA GLN A 12 1.41 5.79 2.15
C GLN A 12 0.40 6.15 3.25
N ALA A 13 -0.31 7.27 3.11
CA ALA A 13 -1.34 7.67 4.06
C ALA A 13 -2.44 6.61 4.19
N PHE A 14 -2.91 6.07 3.07
CA PHE A 14 -3.92 5.00 3.05
C PHE A 14 -3.44 3.73 3.77
N LEU A 15 -2.20 3.30 3.51
CA LEU A 15 -1.63 2.11 4.16
C LEU A 15 -1.35 2.34 5.65
N GLN A 16 -0.89 3.52 6.05
CA GLN A 16 -0.60 3.83 7.44
C GLN A 16 -1.88 3.94 8.29
N ASP A 17 -2.97 4.44 7.72
CA ASP A 17 -4.28 4.45 8.36
C ASP A 17 -4.80 3.02 8.63
N LYS A 18 -4.61 2.12 7.65
CA LYS A 18 -5.08 0.73 7.74
C LYS A 18 -4.15 -0.18 8.54
N TYR A 19 -2.85 0.05 8.49
CA TYR A 19 -1.80 -0.76 9.11
C TYR A 19 -0.93 0.12 9.99
N PHE A 20 -1.43 0.41 11.19
CA PHE A 20 -0.73 1.21 12.19
C PHE A 20 0.68 0.66 12.48
N ASN A 21 1.67 1.55 12.52
CA ASN A 21 3.10 1.22 12.70
C ASN A 21 3.68 0.24 11.65
N SER A 22 3.10 0.17 10.45
CA SER A 22 3.69 -0.61 9.36
C SER A 22 4.89 0.11 8.74
N LYS A 23 5.94 -0.66 8.44
CA LYS A 23 7.08 -0.17 7.64
C LYS A 23 6.82 -0.49 6.18
N ILE A 24 6.44 0.53 5.43
CA ILE A 24 6.11 0.47 4.00
C ILE A 24 7.36 0.78 3.18
N ARG A 25 7.59 0.02 2.12
CA ARG A 25 8.62 0.28 1.12
C ARG A 25 8.02 0.08 -0.26
N PHE A 26 7.99 1.15 -1.05
CA PHE A 26 7.63 1.10 -2.46
C PHE A 26 8.80 0.53 -3.27
N LEU A 27 8.49 -0.37 -4.20
CA LEU A 27 9.45 -1.04 -5.07
C LEU A 27 9.30 -0.60 -6.52
N ASP A 28 8.07 -0.36 -6.96
CA ASP A 28 7.76 0.07 -8.32
C ASP A 28 6.60 1.07 -8.30
N ASN A 29 6.66 2.04 -9.20
CA ASN A 29 5.60 3.00 -9.45
C ASN A 29 5.53 3.24 -10.96
N ARG A 30 4.32 3.14 -11.51
CA ARG A 30 4.10 3.39 -12.93
C ARG A 30 2.74 4.01 -13.17
N LEU A 31 2.73 4.99 -14.07
CA LEU A 31 1.50 5.53 -14.62
C LEU A 31 1.03 4.63 -15.76
N ILE A 32 -0.15 4.02 -15.61
CA ILE A 32 -0.80 3.21 -16.63
C ILE A 32 -2.09 3.87 -17.11
N THR A 33 -2.51 3.56 -18.33
CA THR A 33 -3.84 3.93 -18.82
C THR A 33 -4.75 2.71 -18.75
N ARG A 34 -5.81 2.78 -17.95
CA ARG A 34 -6.82 1.72 -17.81
C ARG A 34 -8.21 2.33 -18.02
N ASN A 35 -9.01 1.73 -18.91
CA ASN A 35 -10.38 2.18 -19.21
C ASN A 35 -10.49 3.68 -19.55
N ASN A 36 -9.55 4.20 -20.35
CA ASN A 36 -9.41 5.63 -20.68
C ASN A 36 -9.14 6.57 -19.47
N ALA A 37 -8.84 6.04 -18.29
CA ALA A 37 -8.36 6.78 -17.14
C ALA A 37 -6.86 6.56 -16.93
N GLN A 38 -6.16 7.58 -16.45
CA GLN A 38 -4.77 7.47 -16.05
C GLN A 38 -4.71 7.07 -14.56
N VAL A 39 -3.99 6.01 -14.26
CA VAL A 39 -3.93 5.40 -12.94
C VAL A 39 -2.48 5.16 -12.57
N TYR A 40 -2.08 5.58 -11.37
CA TYR A 40 -0.80 5.21 -10.77
C TYR A 40 -0.93 3.83 -10.16
N GLU A 41 -0.13 2.89 -10.64
CA GLU A 41 0.01 1.55 -10.09
C GLU A 41 1.29 1.50 -9.25
N LEU A 42 1.11 1.28 -7.95
CA LEU A 42 2.14 1.32 -6.92
C LEU A 42 2.30 -0.07 -6.31
N HIS A 43 3.51 -0.62 -6.37
CA HIS A 43 3.83 -1.91 -5.79
C HIS A 43 4.87 -1.75 -4.70
N GLY A 44 4.74 -2.54 -3.63
CA GLY A 44 5.71 -2.51 -2.56
C GLY A 44 5.57 -3.66 -1.57
N GLU A 45 6.38 -3.58 -0.53
CA GLU A 45 6.33 -4.47 0.61
C GLU A 45 6.01 -3.68 1.88
N MET A 46 5.20 -4.25 2.76
CA MET A 46 4.94 -3.71 4.08
C MET A 46 5.24 -4.74 5.16
N ASN A 47 5.83 -4.28 6.26
CA ASN A 47 6.05 -5.09 7.45
C ASN A 47 5.12 -4.58 8.55
N THR A 48 4.21 -5.43 9.04
CA THR A 48 3.33 -5.08 10.16
C THR A 48 3.88 -5.66 11.45
N GLN A 49 4.01 -4.84 12.50
CA GLN A 49 4.31 -5.34 13.84
C GLN A 49 2.99 -5.83 14.47
N SER A 50 2.87 -7.14 14.70
CA SER A 50 1.72 -7.72 15.39
C SER A 50 1.75 -7.28 16.87
N HIS A 51 0.83 -6.41 17.27
CA HIS A 51 0.61 -6.03 18.68
C HIS A 51 -0.70 -6.63 19.22
N GLY A 52 -0.97 -7.89 18.89
CA GLY A 52 -2.13 -8.62 19.42
C GLY A 52 -1.80 -9.37 20.70
N VAL A 53 -2.58 -9.16 21.76
CA VAL A 53 -2.59 -9.94 23.03
C VAL A 53 -2.92 -11.43 22.81
N PHE A 54 -3.18 -11.84 21.57
CA PHE A 54 -3.36 -13.22 21.12
C PHE A 54 -2.04 -13.94 20.77
N ASP A 55 -0.87 -13.32 20.98
CA ASP A 55 0.45 -13.88 20.68
C ASP A 55 0.88 -15.06 21.61
N ARG A 56 -0.03 -15.54 22.47
CA ARG A 56 0.27 -16.62 23.42
C ARG A 56 0.06 -18.02 22.85
N PHE A 57 -0.60 -18.14 21.70
CA PHE A 57 -0.84 -19.42 21.07
C PHE A 57 -0.64 -19.30 19.56
N ILE A 58 0.60 -19.60 19.14
CA ILE A 58 0.94 -20.02 17.77
C ILE A 58 0.82 -18.88 16.76
N ILE A 59 1.90 -18.14 16.50
CA ILE A 59 2.38 -17.73 15.17
C ILE A 59 3.73 -17.05 15.40
N ASP A 60 4.71 -17.40 14.56
CA ASP A 60 6.08 -16.92 14.61
C ASP A 60 6.22 -15.41 14.85
N LYS A 61 7.20 -15.05 15.68
CA LYS A 61 7.72 -13.68 15.91
C LYS A 61 8.38 -13.06 14.66
N THR A 62 7.96 -13.45 13.48
CA THR A 62 8.36 -12.85 12.22
C THR A 62 7.37 -11.74 11.90
N ALA A 63 7.86 -10.51 11.76
CA ALA A 63 7.07 -9.44 11.16
C ALA A 63 6.43 -9.98 9.87
N ASN A 64 5.09 -9.97 9.80
CA ASN A 64 4.41 -10.45 8.61
C ASN A 64 4.74 -9.47 7.47
N LYS A 65 5.51 -9.96 6.52
CA LYS A 65 5.84 -9.28 5.28
C LYS A 65 4.71 -9.53 4.30
N TYR A 66 4.06 -8.46 3.88
CA TYR A 66 3.05 -8.51 2.83
C TYR A 66 3.55 -7.73 1.63
N LEU A 67 3.30 -8.26 0.45
CA LEU A 67 3.38 -7.50 -0.78
C LEU A 67 2.06 -6.77 -0.98
N PHE A 68 2.13 -5.55 -1.47
CA PHE A 68 0.94 -4.77 -1.78
C PHE A 68 0.99 -4.24 -3.20
N LYS A 69 -0.22 -4.09 -3.75
CA LYS A 69 -0.49 -3.37 -4.98
C LYS A 69 -1.60 -2.36 -4.73
N ILE A 70 -1.34 -1.10 -5.03
CA ILE A 70 -2.30 -0.01 -4.92
C ILE A 70 -2.45 0.63 -6.28
N GLU A 71 -3.69 0.95 -6.64
CA GLU A 71 -4.01 1.71 -7.83
C GLU A 71 -4.67 3.02 -7.40
N ILE A 72 -4.16 4.15 -7.90
CA ILE A 72 -4.65 5.50 -7.58
C ILE A 72 -5.05 6.20 -8.87
N ASP A 73 -6.25 6.76 -8.91
CA ASP A 73 -6.66 7.61 -10.03
C ASP A 73 -5.76 8.86 -10.11
N ALA A 74 -5.07 9.05 -11.22
CA ALA A 74 -4.12 10.16 -11.39
C ALA A 74 -4.82 11.52 -11.52
N LYS A 75 -6.13 11.57 -11.75
CA LYS A 75 -6.90 12.82 -11.88
C LYS A 75 -7.54 13.21 -10.56
N GLU A 76 -8.17 12.27 -9.87
CA GLU A 76 -8.93 12.48 -8.63
C GLU A 76 -8.09 12.26 -7.37
N GLY A 77 -7.04 11.45 -7.46
CA GLY A 77 -6.18 11.11 -6.33
C GLY A 77 -6.81 10.17 -5.31
N CYS A 78 -7.83 9.43 -5.71
CA CYS A 78 -8.47 8.42 -4.90
C CYS A 78 -7.87 7.04 -5.18
N VAL A 79 -7.76 6.22 -4.13
CA VAL A 79 -7.41 4.80 -4.28
C VAL A 79 -8.59 4.10 -4.96
N VAL A 80 -8.35 3.57 -6.16
CA VAL A 80 -9.37 2.86 -6.96
C VAL A 80 -9.31 1.35 -6.75
N ASN A 81 -8.15 0.82 -6.41
CA ASN A 81 -7.98 -0.59 -6.06
C ASN A 81 -6.82 -0.80 -5.09
N TYR A 82 -6.90 -1.88 -4.30
CA TYR A 82 -5.87 -2.28 -3.37
C TYR A 82 -5.90 -3.80 -3.13
N GLU A 83 -4.73 -4.43 -3.24
CA GLU A 83 -4.54 -5.86 -3.03
C GLU A 83 -3.33 -6.10 -2.10
N LEU A 84 -3.45 -7.13 -1.28
CA LEU A 84 -2.36 -7.68 -0.46
C LEU A 84 -2.10 -9.13 -0.85
N THR A 85 -0.83 -9.51 -0.88
CA THR A 85 -0.39 -10.88 -1.15
C THR A 85 0.70 -11.30 -0.17
#